data_AF-A0A850QFI3-F1
#
_entry.id   AF-A0A850QFI3-F1
#
_cell.length_a   1.000
_cell.length_b   1.000
_cell.length_c   1.000
_cell.angle_alpha   90.00
_cell.angle_beta   90.00
_cell.angle_gamma   90.00
#
_symmetry.space_group_name_H-M   'P 1'
#
loop_
_entity.id
_entity.type
_entity.pdbx_description
1 polymer ?
#
loop_
_entity_poly.entity_id
_entity_poly.type
_entity_poly.pdbx_seq_one_letter_code
_entity_poly.pdbx_strand_id
1 'polypeptide(L)'
;MAASVQNEHNAILRSPLFRLESVFSRVTDSLFFASEKAALLKGAMGDLVEITNQHQIDIVSQGRKDINTFATQVDERISQSSGFLREIGRKRQMMNAEIKDLAQNIHSASIVSLNARIIAQGHRTLKQGEQLVRLAENISGITDNASQQVAEMLKATESITKALQKLLVYAEDQSLTLADTIRPEIRSLEKSLQTLSRALENSHEAAEWMNEYYRKAEGDVMMVIQSLQVGDRARQRAEHIQQILHEAASFPTGSHENQLLTALADIQMEQAVQETLTDAEKAMVTLTGLAADLDRYQQNNSALRKAFADRHELNNGVLQTDLLNKQKAEMAGGSNESQALMNQIRESDERLKEHSRNLNNAAFQMQLASLNTIIACAREGRAAADMIVISQQVNSVVSTVPEIYVTFSAALDSTKQHLEDYLAGVTSSSSGNINAEVIAMIPVVVTVVSDLMPKLASDSEQVARAIEASDRMLRELVNDLKQTNRKGTSVKRRFPTSLELEPRFQRVSARIRKLYTMQAERDLHDGLLANYIEADEAPAPAAKKDDVKFEMFDEAPAPKAEAAPSGGSDLSDILF
;
A
#
# COMPACT_ATOMS: atom_id res chain seq x y z
N MET A 1 -60.87 -52.99 -2.67
CA MET A 1 -59.58 -53.22 -1.97
C MET A 1 -58.39 -53.30 -2.93
N ALA A 2 -58.43 -54.06 -4.03
CA ALA A 2 -57.32 -54.13 -5.00
C ALA A 2 -56.90 -52.76 -5.61
N ALA A 3 -57.84 -51.87 -5.90
CA ALA A 3 -57.53 -50.51 -6.41
C ALA A 3 -56.88 -49.58 -5.35
N SER A 4 -56.99 -49.89 -4.05
CA SER A 4 -56.35 -49.11 -2.97
C SER A 4 -54.86 -49.44 -2.87
N VAL A 5 -54.53 -50.74 -2.91
CA VAL A 5 -53.15 -51.24 -2.81
C VAL A 5 -52.29 -50.80 -3.99
N GLN A 6 -52.88 -50.72 -5.19
CA GLN A 6 -52.19 -50.26 -6.41
C GLN A 6 -51.99 -48.73 -6.44
N ASN A 7 -52.86 -47.97 -5.78
CA ASN A 7 -52.66 -46.53 -5.54
C ASN A 7 -51.61 -46.28 -4.46
N GLU A 8 -51.54 -47.11 -3.42
CA GLU A 8 -50.51 -47.06 -2.37
C GLU A 8 -49.11 -47.35 -2.94
N HIS A 9 -48.97 -48.38 -3.78
CA HIS A 9 -47.70 -48.71 -4.46
C HIS A 9 -47.19 -47.57 -5.36
N ASN A 10 -48.10 -46.92 -6.11
CA ASN A 10 -47.76 -45.75 -6.93
C ASN A 10 -47.47 -44.48 -6.11
N ALA A 11 -48.03 -44.37 -4.91
CA ALA A 11 -47.74 -43.26 -3.99
C ALA A 11 -46.34 -43.39 -3.37
N ILE A 12 -45.89 -44.61 -3.06
CA ILE A 12 -44.55 -44.89 -2.53
C ILE A 12 -43.47 -44.57 -3.59
N LEU A 13 -43.67 -44.98 -4.84
CA LEU A 13 -42.74 -44.69 -5.95
C LEU A 13 -42.67 -43.20 -6.34
N ARG A 14 -43.68 -42.41 -5.97
CA ARG A 14 -43.68 -40.94 -6.13
C ARG A 14 -43.15 -40.21 -4.90
N SER A 15 -42.61 -40.93 -3.92
CA SER A 15 -42.09 -40.34 -2.69
C SER A 15 -40.91 -39.39 -2.97
N PRO A 16 -40.77 -38.30 -2.20
CA PRO A 16 -39.61 -37.41 -2.24
C PRO A 16 -38.28 -38.13 -2.05
N LEU A 17 -38.27 -39.33 -1.43
CA LEU A 17 -37.08 -40.18 -1.30
C LEU A 17 -36.38 -40.47 -2.64
N PHE A 18 -37.13 -40.61 -3.73
CA PHE A 18 -36.55 -40.84 -5.07
C PHE A 18 -36.04 -39.57 -5.75
N ARG A 19 -36.37 -38.39 -5.23
CA ARG A 19 -35.83 -37.10 -5.70
C ARG A 19 -34.62 -36.64 -4.89
N LEU A 20 -34.35 -37.27 -3.74
CA LEU A 20 -33.25 -36.90 -2.83
C LEU A 20 -31.91 -36.81 -3.53
N GLU A 21 -31.55 -37.81 -4.34
CA GLU A 21 -30.27 -37.83 -5.04
C GLU A 21 -30.09 -36.61 -5.96
N SER A 22 -31.12 -36.27 -6.74
CA SER A 22 -31.06 -35.14 -7.65
C SER A 22 -30.96 -33.80 -6.92
N VAL A 23 -31.59 -33.68 -5.75
CA VAL A 23 -31.56 -32.44 -4.94
C VAL A 23 -30.24 -32.36 -4.18
N PHE A 24 -29.80 -33.44 -3.54
CA PHE A 24 -28.55 -33.50 -2.80
C PHE A 24 -27.33 -33.36 -3.70
N SER A 25 -27.30 -33.99 -4.88
CA SER A 25 -26.22 -33.77 -5.85
C SER A 25 -26.14 -32.30 -6.26
N ARG A 26 -27.28 -31.67 -6.60
CA ARG A 26 -27.29 -30.25 -6.98
C ARG A 26 -26.88 -29.30 -5.85
N VAL A 27 -27.36 -29.57 -4.63
CA VAL A 27 -26.99 -28.78 -3.45
C VAL A 27 -25.49 -28.96 -3.17
N THR A 28 -24.99 -30.18 -3.18
CA THR A 28 -23.57 -30.47 -2.96
C THR A 28 -22.69 -29.86 -4.04
N ASP A 29 -23.05 -29.94 -5.32
CA ASP A 29 -22.30 -29.30 -6.42
C ASP A 29 -22.27 -27.77 -6.27
N SER A 30 -23.41 -27.17 -5.93
CA SER A 30 -23.52 -25.73 -5.69
C SER A 30 -22.69 -25.28 -4.48
N LEU A 31 -22.67 -26.10 -3.42
CA LEU A 31 -21.89 -25.82 -2.21
C LEU A 31 -20.39 -26.05 -2.41
N PHE A 32 -19.99 -27.06 -3.18
CA PHE A 32 -18.59 -27.25 -3.58
C PHE A 32 -18.08 -26.07 -4.40
N PHE A 33 -18.86 -25.63 -5.39
CA PHE A 33 -18.54 -24.44 -6.16
C PHE A 33 -18.43 -23.20 -5.27
N ALA A 34 -19.36 -23.00 -4.34
CA ALA A 34 -19.30 -21.90 -3.38
C ALA A 34 -18.06 -21.99 -2.47
N SER A 35 -17.68 -23.19 -2.02
CA SER A 35 -16.52 -23.43 -1.17
C SER A 35 -15.20 -23.15 -1.90
N GLU A 36 -15.06 -23.60 -3.15
CA GLU A 36 -13.87 -23.34 -3.98
C GLU A 36 -13.67 -21.83 -4.19
N LYS A 37 -14.75 -21.11 -4.52
CA LYS A 37 -14.73 -19.66 -4.68
C LYS A 37 -14.46 -18.92 -3.36
N ALA A 38 -15.06 -19.37 -2.27
CA ALA A 38 -14.79 -18.84 -0.94
C ALA A 38 -13.33 -19.03 -0.52
N ALA A 39 -12.69 -20.15 -0.87
CA ALA A 39 -11.27 -20.40 -0.58
C ALA A 39 -10.34 -19.43 -1.33
N LEU A 40 -10.64 -19.15 -2.62
CA LEU A 40 -9.89 -18.14 -3.40
C LEU A 40 -10.06 -16.73 -2.82
N LEU A 41 -11.28 -16.38 -2.38
CA LEU A 41 -11.56 -15.09 -1.76
C LEU A 41 -10.93 -14.97 -0.36
N LYS A 42 -10.86 -16.06 0.41
CA LYS A 42 -10.20 -16.12 1.71
C LYS A 42 -8.72 -15.79 1.62
N GLY A 43 -8.01 -16.34 0.63
CA GLY A 43 -6.60 -16.00 0.40
C GLY A 43 -6.40 -14.50 0.14
N ALA A 44 -7.14 -13.96 -0.82
CA ALA A 44 -7.04 -12.54 -1.17
C ALA A 44 -7.52 -11.60 -0.04
N MET A 45 -8.48 -12.03 0.78
CA MET A 45 -8.94 -11.28 1.96
C MET A 45 -7.92 -11.36 3.11
N GLY A 46 -7.21 -12.48 3.24
CA GLY A 46 -6.07 -12.62 4.16
C GLY A 46 -4.95 -11.62 3.85
N ASP A 47 -4.60 -11.50 2.57
CA ASP A 47 -3.62 -10.50 2.10
C ASP A 47 -4.10 -9.06 2.41
N LEU A 48 -5.40 -8.79 2.25
CA LEU A 48 -5.98 -7.49 2.60
C LEU A 48 -5.95 -7.24 4.12
N VAL A 49 -6.22 -8.24 4.96
CA VAL A 49 -6.14 -8.12 6.43
C VAL A 49 -4.71 -7.81 6.87
N GLU A 50 -3.70 -8.47 6.27
CA GLU A 50 -2.29 -8.20 6.57
C GLU A 50 -1.91 -6.74 6.25
N ILE A 51 -2.40 -6.20 5.13
CA ILE A 51 -2.13 -4.84 4.67
C ILE A 51 -2.95 -3.80 5.45
N THR A 52 -4.14 -4.15 5.93
CA THR A 52 -5.03 -3.27 6.71
C THR A 52 -4.77 -3.32 8.21
N ASN A 53 -3.71 -4.01 8.65
CA ASN A 53 -3.33 -4.07 10.07
C ASN A 53 -3.09 -2.66 10.64
N GLN A 54 -3.42 -2.47 11.93
CA GLN A 54 -3.27 -1.21 12.64
C GLN A 54 -1.85 -0.61 12.52
N HIS A 55 -0.81 -1.46 12.52
CA HIS A 55 0.56 -0.99 12.32
C HIS A 55 0.75 -0.26 10.97
N GLN A 56 0.15 -0.80 9.90
CA GLN A 56 0.26 -0.23 8.57
C GLN A 56 -0.57 1.06 8.43
N ILE A 57 -1.74 1.12 9.09
CA ILE A 57 -2.53 2.35 9.20
C ILE A 57 -1.71 3.45 9.88
N ASP A 58 -1.00 3.12 10.96
CA ASP A 58 -0.15 4.07 11.68
C ASP A 58 1.01 4.56 10.80
N ILE A 59 1.65 3.65 10.05
CA ILE A 59 2.71 3.99 9.07
C ILE A 59 2.19 4.99 8.02
N VAL A 60 1.04 4.72 7.39
CA VAL A 60 0.44 5.61 6.38
C VAL A 60 0.06 6.96 7.00
N SER A 61 -0.48 6.96 8.23
CA SER A 61 -0.84 8.18 8.95
C SER A 61 0.39 9.05 9.23
N GLN A 62 1.52 8.43 9.56
CA GLN A 62 2.80 9.10 9.79
C GLN A 62 3.36 9.62 8.48
N GLY A 63 3.35 8.82 7.41
CA GLY A 63 3.75 9.24 6.07
C GLY A 63 2.99 10.47 5.56
N ARG A 64 1.68 10.57 5.88
CA ARG A 64 0.89 11.76 5.56
C ARG A 64 1.38 12.99 6.31
N LYS A 65 1.75 12.87 7.58
CA LYS A 65 2.34 13.98 8.36
C LYS A 65 3.69 14.38 7.80
N ASP A 66 4.52 13.41 7.42
CA ASP A 66 5.84 13.64 6.85
C ASP A 66 5.73 14.39 5.51
N ILE A 67 4.79 13.99 4.65
CA ILE A 67 4.53 14.65 3.36
C ILE A 67 3.93 16.05 3.53
N ASN A 68 3.04 16.26 4.49
CA ASN A 68 2.53 17.60 4.76
C ASN A 68 3.63 18.54 5.30
N THR A 69 4.51 17.99 6.16
CA THR A 69 5.69 18.72 6.64
C THR A 69 6.61 19.05 5.47
N PHE A 70 6.85 18.09 4.58
CA PHE A 70 7.65 18.29 3.37
C PHE A 70 7.03 19.30 2.40
N ALA A 71 5.71 19.28 2.22
CA ALA A 71 4.97 20.27 1.42
C ALA A 71 5.17 21.69 1.96
N THR A 72 5.09 21.84 3.28
CA THR A 72 5.32 23.12 3.96
C THR A 72 6.76 23.59 3.78
N GLN A 73 7.74 22.69 3.89
CA GLN A 73 9.15 22.99 3.64
C GLN A 73 9.41 23.43 2.19
N VAL A 74 8.74 22.80 1.21
CA VAL A 74 8.86 23.19 -0.21
C VAL A 74 8.25 24.58 -0.44
N ASP A 75 7.08 24.87 0.13
CA ASP A 75 6.44 26.19 0.03
C ASP A 75 7.30 27.30 0.69
N GLU A 76 7.87 27.02 1.87
CA GLU A 76 8.84 27.91 2.51
C GLU A 76 10.07 28.14 1.65
N ARG A 77 10.60 27.09 1.00
CA ARG A 77 11.77 27.18 0.14
C ARG A 77 11.53 28.00 -1.13
N ILE A 78 10.36 27.86 -1.76
CA ILE A 78 9.96 28.69 -2.90
C ILE A 78 9.92 30.16 -2.46
N SER A 79 9.32 30.44 -1.30
CA SER A 79 9.27 31.80 -0.74
C SER A 79 10.66 32.36 -0.46
N GLN A 80 11.52 31.59 0.23
CA GLN A 80 12.91 31.97 0.54
C GLN A 80 13.73 32.20 -0.73
N SER A 81 13.66 31.32 -1.73
CA SER A 81 14.37 31.49 -3.00
C SER A 81 13.90 32.76 -3.73
N SER A 82 12.60 33.02 -3.79
CA SER A 82 12.08 34.25 -4.42
C SER A 82 12.53 35.54 -3.72
N GLY A 83 12.59 35.53 -2.38
CA GLY A 83 13.11 36.65 -1.58
C GLY A 83 14.61 36.86 -1.82
N PHE A 84 15.38 35.77 -1.79
CA PHE A 84 16.81 35.76 -2.05
C PHE A 84 17.16 36.30 -3.45
N LEU A 85 16.46 35.85 -4.49
CA LEU A 85 16.65 36.32 -5.88
C LEU A 85 16.48 37.84 -6.00
N ARG A 86 15.43 38.41 -5.38
CA ARG A 86 15.17 39.85 -5.39
C ARG A 86 16.26 40.63 -4.67
N GLU A 87 16.68 40.14 -3.51
CA GLU A 87 17.68 40.81 -2.69
C GLU A 87 19.06 40.82 -3.35
N ILE A 88 19.53 39.68 -3.86
CA ILE A 88 20.80 39.60 -4.60
C ILE A 88 20.75 40.42 -5.88
N GLY A 89 19.64 40.37 -6.62
CA GLY A 89 19.46 41.19 -7.82
C GLY A 89 19.65 42.69 -7.52
N ARG A 90 19.06 43.19 -6.42
CA ARG A 90 19.21 44.57 -5.96
C ARG A 90 20.65 44.88 -5.51
N LYS A 91 21.25 44.04 -4.68
CA LYS A 91 22.62 44.24 -4.15
C LYS A 91 23.66 44.24 -5.27
N ARG A 92 23.51 43.37 -6.27
CA ARG A 92 24.35 43.32 -7.47
C ARG A 92 24.26 44.62 -8.28
N GLN A 93 23.05 45.14 -8.51
CA GLN A 93 22.87 46.42 -9.22
C GLN A 93 23.57 47.56 -8.48
N MET A 94 23.45 47.61 -7.15
CA MET A 94 24.12 48.59 -6.31
C MET A 94 25.66 48.47 -6.40
N MET A 95 26.21 47.25 -6.23
CA MET A 95 27.64 46.97 -6.35
C MET A 95 28.23 47.41 -7.70
N ASN A 96 27.52 47.13 -8.81
CA ASN A 96 27.96 47.54 -10.14
C ASN A 96 27.94 49.07 -10.32
N ALA A 97 26.98 49.77 -9.69
CA ALA A 97 26.91 51.23 -9.75
C ALA A 97 28.08 51.88 -8.99
N GLU A 98 28.35 51.43 -7.76
CA GLU A 98 29.45 51.95 -6.92
C GLU A 98 30.82 51.78 -7.60
N ILE A 99 31.06 50.64 -8.24
CA ILE A 99 32.33 50.38 -8.94
C ILE A 99 32.49 51.22 -10.19
N LYS A 100 31.38 51.44 -10.93
CA LYS A 100 31.43 52.33 -12.09
C LYS A 100 31.76 53.76 -11.67
N ASP A 101 31.23 54.20 -10.53
CA ASP A 101 31.56 55.50 -9.96
C ASP A 101 33.03 55.57 -9.50
N LEU A 102 33.53 54.51 -8.84
CA LEU A 102 34.95 54.39 -8.48
C LEU A 102 35.88 54.50 -9.70
N ALA A 103 35.57 53.77 -10.78
CA ALA A 103 36.35 53.81 -12.01
C ALA A 103 36.34 55.20 -12.66
N GLN A 104 35.17 55.87 -12.66
CA GLN A 104 35.03 57.22 -13.19
C GLN A 104 35.81 58.26 -12.36
N ASN A 105 35.80 58.13 -11.03
CA ASN A 105 36.57 58.99 -10.13
C ASN A 105 38.07 58.80 -10.34
N ILE A 106 38.57 57.57 -10.43
CA ILE A 106 40.00 57.30 -10.69
C ILE A 106 40.42 57.81 -12.08
N HIS A 107 39.58 57.63 -13.10
CA HIS A 107 39.84 58.19 -14.42
C HIS A 107 39.95 59.72 -14.38
N SER A 108 39.08 60.37 -13.61
CA SER A 108 39.12 61.81 -13.38
C SER A 108 40.42 62.22 -12.66
N ALA A 109 40.86 61.46 -11.66
CA ALA A 109 42.16 61.68 -10.99
C ALA A 109 43.35 61.53 -11.96
N SER A 110 43.30 60.58 -12.90
CA SER A 110 44.31 60.40 -13.94
C SER A 110 44.41 61.62 -14.88
N ILE A 111 43.27 62.17 -15.30
CA ILE A 111 43.22 63.40 -16.11
C ILE A 111 43.81 64.58 -15.33
N VAL A 112 43.43 64.74 -14.06
CA VAL A 112 43.95 65.81 -13.19
C VAL A 112 45.46 65.65 -12.97
N SER A 113 45.95 64.42 -12.80
CA SER A 113 47.39 64.13 -12.71
C SER A 113 48.15 64.46 -14.00
N LEU A 114 47.55 64.21 -15.17
CA LEU A 114 48.14 64.59 -16.46
C LEU A 114 48.25 66.12 -16.59
N ASN A 115 47.20 66.85 -16.20
CA ASN A 115 47.21 68.31 -16.17
C ASN A 115 48.26 68.85 -15.19
N ALA A 116 48.41 68.21 -14.02
CA ALA A 116 49.47 68.52 -13.06
C ALA A 116 50.86 68.44 -13.70
N ARG A 117 51.10 67.40 -14.51
CA ARG A 117 52.36 67.17 -15.20
C ARG A 117 52.63 68.22 -16.28
N ILE A 118 51.63 68.59 -17.07
CA ILE A 118 51.74 69.61 -18.11
C ILE A 118 52.12 70.97 -17.49
N ILE A 119 51.44 71.36 -16.42
CA ILE A 119 51.69 72.63 -15.73
C ILE A 119 53.04 72.62 -14.99
N ALA A 120 53.39 71.52 -14.32
CA ALA A 120 54.70 71.37 -13.69
C ALA A 120 55.85 71.45 -14.71
N GLN A 121 55.68 70.88 -15.91
CA GLN A 121 56.64 71.03 -17.00
C GLN A 121 56.72 72.47 -17.54
N GLY A 122 55.60 73.19 -17.59
CA GLY A 122 55.56 74.61 -17.94
C GLY A 122 56.29 75.51 -16.94
N HIS A 123 56.43 75.07 -15.68
CA HIS A 123 57.12 75.79 -14.61
C HIS A 123 58.59 75.37 -14.40
N ARG A 124 59.16 74.52 -15.26
CA ARG A 124 60.55 74.02 -15.14
C ARG A 124 61.62 75.10 -15.03
N THR A 125 61.37 76.30 -15.57
CA THR A 125 62.33 77.42 -15.61
C THR A 125 62.31 78.28 -14.33
N LEU A 126 61.40 78.03 -13.39
CA LEU A 126 61.30 78.73 -12.11
C LEU A 126 62.22 78.11 -11.05
N LYS A 127 62.57 78.89 -10.01
CA LYS A 127 63.53 78.48 -8.95
C LYS A 127 63.17 77.18 -8.20
N GLN A 128 61.90 76.76 -8.19
CA GLN A 128 61.43 75.49 -7.61
C GLN A 128 60.78 74.55 -8.65
N GLY A 129 60.96 74.81 -9.95
CA GLY A 129 60.36 74.00 -11.02
C GLY A 129 60.75 72.52 -10.96
N GLU A 130 61.95 72.20 -10.47
CA GLU A 130 62.40 70.81 -10.29
C GLU A 130 61.61 70.08 -9.18
N GLN A 131 61.23 70.77 -8.10
CA GLN A 131 60.41 70.20 -7.03
C GLN A 131 58.97 69.96 -7.51
N LEU A 132 58.42 70.88 -8.30
CA LEU A 132 57.09 70.72 -8.92
C LEU A 132 57.04 69.55 -9.91
N VAL A 133 58.10 69.34 -10.69
CA VAL A 133 58.20 68.19 -11.62
C VAL A 133 58.27 66.87 -10.88
N ARG A 134 59.16 66.73 -9.87
CA ARG A 134 59.26 65.48 -9.07
C ARG A 134 57.95 65.15 -8.37
N LEU A 135 57.23 66.17 -7.95
CA LEU A 135 55.94 66.04 -7.31
C LEU A 135 54.85 65.57 -8.29
N ALA A 136 54.76 66.18 -9.47
CA ALA A 136 53.84 65.72 -10.52
C ALA A 136 54.16 64.28 -10.97
N GLU A 137 55.44 63.89 -10.99
CA GLU A 137 55.88 62.51 -11.22
C GLU A 137 55.44 61.55 -10.10
N ASN A 138 55.54 61.97 -8.83
CA ASN A 138 55.04 61.19 -7.71
C ASN A 138 53.51 61.01 -7.74
N ILE A 139 52.76 62.09 -8.03
CA ILE A 139 51.30 62.01 -8.17
C ILE A 139 50.93 61.08 -9.33
N SER A 140 51.63 61.17 -10.47
CA SER A 140 51.42 60.27 -11.62
C SER A 140 51.68 58.81 -11.27
N GLY A 141 52.81 58.50 -10.62
CA GLY A 141 53.15 57.13 -10.23
C GLY A 141 52.15 56.52 -9.25
N ILE A 142 51.63 57.32 -8.31
CA ILE A 142 50.56 56.86 -7.41
C ILE A 142 49.24 56.67 -8.16
N THR A 143 48.91 57.57 -9.11
CA THR A 143 47.69 57.46 -9.92
C THR A 143 47.71 56.24 -10.83
N ASP A 144 48.87 55.91 -11.41
CA ASP A 144 49.06 54.74 -12.27
C ASP A 144 48.89 53.45 -11.45
N ASN A 145 49.49 53.39 -10.25
CA ASN A 145 49.29 52.27 -9.32
C ASN A 145 47.81 52.15 -8.89
N ALA A 146 47.16 53.26 -8.51
CA ALA A 146 45.74 53.27 -8.17
C ALA A 146 44.85 52.81 -9.33
N SER A 147 45.17 53.22 -10.56
CA SER A 147 44.47 52.77 -11.78
C SER A 147 44.62 51.27 -12.00
N GLN A 148 45.83 50.73 -11.77
CA GLN A 148 46.06 49.28 -11.83
C GLN A 148 45.27 48.53 -10.76
N GLN A 149 45.25 49.02 -9.51
CA GLN A 149 44.45 48.39 -8.45
C GLN A 149 42.97 48.40 -8.81
N VAL A 150 42.43 49.51 -9.32
CA VAL A 150 41.02 49.59 -9.74
C VAL A 150 40.70 48.68 -10.92
N ALA A 151 41.63 48.50 -11.87
CA ALA A 151 41.46 47.52 -12.95
C ALA A 151 41.35 46.08 -12.41
N GLU A 152 42.17 45.71 -11.42
CA GLU A 152 42.06 44.39 -10.77
C GLU A 152 40.80 44.27 -9.90
N MET A 153 40.40 45.34 -9.21
CA MET A 153 39.12 45.38 -8.47
C MET A 153 37.92 45.20 -9.41
N LEU A 154 37.94 45.82 -10.59
CA LEU A 154 36.92 45.66 -11.64
C LEU A 154 36.84 44.20 -12.09
N LYS A 155 37.99 43.56 -12.33
CA LYS A 155 38.08 42.15 -12.73
C LYS A 155 37.59 41.19 -11.65
N ALA A 156 37.97 41.42 -10.39
CA ALA A 156 37.50 40.63 -9.25
C ALA A 156 35.97 40.77 -9.10
N THR A 157 35.44 41.99 -9.25
CA THR A 157 34.00 42.21 -9.19
C THR A 157 33.26 41.61 -10.38
N GLU A 158 33.81 41.66 -11.59
CA GLU A 158 33.21 40.99 -12.74
C GLU A 158 33.13 39.47 -12.51
N SER A 159 34.15 38.87 -11.88
CA SER A 159 34.12 37.47 -11.45
C SER A 159 32.99 37.21 -10.44
N ILE A 160 32.86 38.05 -9.41
CA ILE A 160 31.78 37.95 -8.41
C ILE A 160 30.41 38.10 -9.07
N THR A 161 30.22 39.10 -9.93
CA THR A 161 28.97 39.36 -10.64
C THR A 161 28.60 38.20 -11.56
N LYS A 162 29.57 37.58 -12.25
CA LYS A 162 29.35 36.37 -13.06
C LYS A 162 28.96 35.17 -12.20
N ALA A 163 29.63 34.95 -11.07
CA ALA A 163 29.29 33.87 -10.15
C ALA A 163 27.90 34.07 -9.53
N LEU A 164 27.57 35.29 -9.09
CA LEU A 164 26.25 35.67 -8.60
C LEU A 164 25.17 35.48 -9.68
N GLN A 165 25.45 35.84 -10.94
CA GLN A 165 24.50 35.61 -12.04
C GLN A 165 24.23 34.12 -12.25
N LYS A 166 25.26 33.27 -12.20
CA LYS A 166 25.08 31.82 -12.30
C LYS A 166 24.25 31.28 -11.13
N LEU A 167 24.52 31.74 -9.91
CA LEU A 167 23.73 31.38 -8.73
C LEU A 167 22.28 31.85 -8.81
N LEU A 168 22.02 33.04 -9.35
CA LEU A 168 20.66 33.54 -9.59
C LEU A 168 19.92 32.65 -10.59
N VAL A 169 20.52 32.34 -11.73
CA VAL A 169 19.91 31.45 -12.74
C VAL A 169 19.63 30.07 -12.15
N TYR A 170 20.57 29.52 -11.40
CA TYR A 170 20.39 28.24 -10.72
C TYR A 170 19.28 28.28 -9.67
N ALA A 171 19.23 29.32 -8.83
CA ALA A 171 18.20 29.47 -7.80
C ALA A 171 16.80 29.71 -8.41
N GLU A 172 16.73 30.38 -9.56
CA GLU A 172 15.49 30.56 -10.34
C GLU A 172 15.01 29.25 -10.96
N ASP A 173 15.90 28.50 -11.63
CA ASP A 173 15.61 27.18 -12.20
C ASP A 173 15.17 26.18 -11.13
N GLN A 174 15.84 26.19 -9.98
CA GLN A 174 15.45 25.39 -8.83
C GLN A 174 14.09 25.80 -8.26
N SER A 175 13.80 27.11 -8.17
CA SER A 175 12.51 27.61 -7.71
C SER A 175 11.37 27.20 -8.65
N LEU A 176 11.60 27.29 -9.97
CA LEU A 176 10.65 26.84 -10.99
C LEU A 176 10.43 25.33 -10.93
N THR A 177 11.50 24.54 -10.80
CA THR A 177 11.39 23.08 -10.65
C THR A 177 10.60 22.71 -9.39
N LEU A 178 10.85 23.41 -8.27
CA LEU A 178 10.10 23.22 -7.04
C LEU A 178 8.62 23.59 -7.19
N ALA A 179 8.31 24.70 -7.87
CA ALA A 179 6.96 25.21 -8.01
C ALA A 179 6.11 24.46 -9.03
N ASP A 180 6.68 24.15 -10.20
CA ASP A 180 5.95 23.61 -11.35
C ASP A 180 5.93 22.08 -11.38
N THR A 181 6.91 21.42 -10.75
CA THR A 181 7.05 19.96 -10.81
C THR A 181 6.87 19.32 -9.44
N ILE A 182 7.71 19.69 -8.46
CA ILE A 182 7.71 19.04 -7.13
C ILE A 182 6.40 19.33 -6.37
N ARG A 183 5.96 20.59 -6.34
CA ARG A 183 4.75 20.99 -5.60
C ARG A 183 3.48 20.27 -6.06
N PRO A 184 3.13 20.20 -7.36
CA PRO A 184 1.95 19.46 -7.78
C PRO A 184 2.07 17.95 -7.52
N GLU A 185 3.27 17.37 -7.64
CA GLU A 185 3.52 15.97 -7.31
C GLU A 185 3.28 15.67 -5.83
N ILE A 186 3.79 16.51 -4.93
CA ILE A 186 3.56 16.39 -3.48
C ILE A 186 2.05 16.43 -3.17
N ARG A 187 1.31 17.37 -3.77
CA ARG A 187 -0.15 17.47 -3.56
C ARG A 187 -0.89 16.23 -4.06
N SER A 188 -0.46 15.68 -5.19
CA SER A 188 -1.04 14.45 -5.71
C SER A 188 -0.72 13.24 -4.84
N LEU A 189 0.52 13.15 -4.32
CA LEU A 189 0.91 12.11 -3.38
C LEU A 189 0.15 12.23 -2.05
N GLU A 190 -0.02 13.44 -1.52
CA GLU A 190 -0.83 13.72 -0.34
C GLU A 190 -2.27 13.24 -0.53
N LYS A 191 -2.87 13.55 -1.68
CA LYS A 191 -4.21 13.07 -2.04
C LYS A 191 -4.27 11.54 -2.11
N SER A 192 -3.27 10.92 -2.74
CA SER A 192 -3.17 9.46 -2.86
C SER A 192 -3.07 8.79 -1.49
N LEU A 193 -2.26 9.34 -0.58
CA LEU A 193 -2.15 8.83 0.79
C LEU A 193 -3.39 9.10 1.63
N GLN A 194 -4.09 10.21 1.40
CA GLN A 194 -5.37 10.48 2.06
C GLN A 194 -6.42 9.45 1.63
N THR A 195 -6.49 9.14 0.34
CA THR A 195 -7.35 8.09 -0.21
C THR A 195 -6.96 6.73 0.35
N LEU A 196 -5.66 6.41 0.42
CA LEU A 196 -5.15 5.16 1.02
C LEU A 196 -5.52 5.02 2.49
N SER A 197 -5.25 6.05 3.31
CA SER A 197 -5.58 6.06 4.76
C SER A 197 -7.07 5.82 4.98
N ARG A 198 -7.94 6.53 4.26
CA ARG A 198 -9.38 6.31 4.34
C ARG A 198 -9.79 4.91 3.88
N ALA A 199 -9.16 4.40 2.82
CA ALA A 199 -9.46 3.07 2.31
C ALA A 199 -9.07 1.99 3.32
N LEU A 200 -7.89 2.08 3.94
CA LEU A 200 -7.44 1.14 4.97
C LEU A 200 -8.31 1.20 6.23
N GLU A 201 -8.59 2.41 6.75
CA GLU A 201 -9.45 2.60 7.93
C GLU A 201 -10.87 2.03 7.71
N ASN A 202 -11.47 2.31 6.55
CA ASN A 202 -12.83 1.83 6.23
C ASN A 202 -12.88 0.34 5.84
N SER A 203 -11.75 -0.26 5.45
CA SER A 203 -11.69 -1.65 5.00
C SER A 203 -11.26 -2.63 6.08
N HIS A 204 -10.55 -2.18 7.13
CA HIS A 204 -10.01 -3.07 8.15
C HIS A 204 -11.10 -3.96 8.80
N GLU A 205 -12.13 -3.35 9.40
CA GLU A 205 -13.21 -4.09 10.06
C GLU A 205 -14.00 -4.98 9.07
N ALA A 206 -14.22 -4.49 7.85
CA ALA A 206 -14.93 -5.24 6.82
C ALA A 206 -14.12 -6.43 6.31
N ALA A 207 -12.80 -6.28 6.15
CA ALA A 207 -11.89 -7.32 5.70
C ALA A 207 -11.73 -8.42 6.77
N GLU A 208 -11.56 -8.04 8.04
CA GLU A 208 -11.52 -8.99 9.16
C GLU A 208 -12.81 -9.80 9.27
N TRP A 209 -13.96 -9.11 9.23
CA TRP A 209 -15.25 -9.79 9.29
C TRP A 209 -15.45 -10.73 8.09
N MET A 210 -15.09 -10.31 6.88
CA MET A 210 -15.23 -11.16 5.69
C MET A 210 -14.29 -12.37 5.72
N ASN A 211 -13.08 -12.21 6.24
CA ASN A 211 -12.14 -13.32 6.41
C ASN A 211 -12.70 -14.38 7.40
N GLU A 212 -13.24 -13.93 8.53
CA GLU A 212 -13.88 -14.83 9.50
C GLU A 212 -15.16 -15.47 8.92
N TYR A 213 -15.96 -14.70 8.17
CA TYR A 213 -17.12 -15.24 7.47
C TYR A 213 -16.73 -16.35 6.48
N TYR A 214 -15.68 -16.19 5.67
CA TYR A 214 -15.24 -17.25 4.76
C TYR A 214 -14.73 -18.48 5.50
N ARG A 215 -14.03 -18.31 6.63
CA ARG A 215 -13.58 -19.42 7.46
C ARG A 215 -14.76 -20.20 8.05
N LYS A 216 -15.77 -19.49 8.57
CA LYS A 216 -17.01 -20.09 9.07
C LYS A 216 -17.78 -20.77 7.95
N ALA A 217 -17.94 -20.11 6.80
CA ALA A 217 -18.65 -20.63 5.63
C ALA A 217 -18.03 -21.93 5.12
N GLU A 218 -16.70 -22.01 5.05
CA GLU A 218 -15.98 -23.24 4.67
C GLU A 218 -16.30 -24.41 5.61
N GLY A 219 -16.27 -24.17 6.93
CA GLY A 219 -16.61 -25.18 7.94
C GLY A 219 -18.09 -25.59 7.90
N ASP A 220 -18.98 -24.62 7.78
CA ASP A 220 -20.43 -24.84 7.71
C ASP A 220 -20.82 -25.60 6.43
N VAL A 221 -20.24 -25.24 5.28
CA VAL A 221 -20.42 -25.96 4.01
C VAL A 221 -19.94 -27.40 4.12
N MET A 222 -18.76 -27.64 4.72
CA MET A 222 -18.25 -29.00 4.93
C MET A 222 -19.18 -29.81 5.83
N MET A 223 -19.72 -29.23 6.89
CA MET A 223 -20.69 -29.87 7.79
C MET A 223 -22.00 -30.21 7.07
N VAL A 224 -22.48 -29.31 6.20
CA VAL A 224 -23.65 -29.57 5.35
C VAL A 224 -23.36 -30.72 4.40
N ILE A 225 -22.23 -30.72 3.69
CA ILE A 225 -21.84 -31.82 2.79
C ILE A 225 -21.79 -33.16 3.54
N GLN A 226 -21.19 -33.20 4.75
CA GLN A 226 -21.19 -34.40 5.60
C GLN A 226 -22.59 -34.86 5.99
N SER A 227 -23.47 -33.91 6.32
CA SER A 227 -24.88 -34.22 6.66
C SER A 227 -25.67 -34.71 5.44
N LEU A 228 -25.33 -34.26 4.24
CA LEU A 228 -25.95 -34.68 2.98
C LEU A 228 -25.46 -36.06 2.48
N GLN A 229 -24.35 -36.58 3.00
CA GLN A 229 -23.93 -37.97 2.74
C GLN A 229 -24.94 -39.01 3.25
N VAL A 230 -25.88 -38.61 4.13
CA VAL A 230 -27.04 -39.41 4.52
C VAL A 230 -27.96 -39.69 3.33
N GLY A 231 -27.90 -38.87 2.27
CA GLY A 231 -28.59 -39.11 1.02
C GLY A 231 -28.24 -40.43 0.34
N ASP A 232 -26.99 -40.89 0.46
CA ASP A 232 -26.58 -42.18 -0.07
C ASP A 232 -27.22 -43.33 0.71
N ARG A 233 -27.26 -43.23 2.04
CA ARG A 233 -27.97 -44.19 2.91
C ARG A 233 -29.47 -44.19 2.63
N ALA A 234 -30.07 -43.02 2.47
CA ALA A 234 -31.48 -42.86 2.14
C ALA A 234 -31.82 -43.47 0.77
N ARG A 235 -30.94 -43.30 -0.22
CA ARG A 235 -31.04 -43.93 -1.54
C ARG A 235 -30.98 -45.45 -1.43
N GLN A 236 -29.97 -45.99 -0.75
CA GLN A 236 -29.81 -47.43 -0.57
C GLN A 236 -31.04 -48.06 0.12
N ARG A 237 -31.58 -47.39 1.14
CA ARG A 237 -32.85 -47.80 1.78
C ARG A 237 -34.02 -47.77 0.80
N ALA A 238 -34.15 -46.72 -0.01
CA ALA A 238 -35.20 -46.61 -1.00
C ALA A 238 -35.11 -47.74 -2.05
N GLU A 239 -33.91 -48.12 -2.48
CA GLU A 239 -33.68 -49.26 -3.37
C GLU A 239 -34.09 -50.59 -2.71
N HIS A 240 -33.74 -50.82 -1.44
CA HIS A 240 -34.17 -51.99 -0.69
C HIS A 240 -35.70 -52.04 -0.53
N ILE A 241 -36.35 -50.91 -0.23
CA ILE A 241 -37.82 -50.80 -0.14
C ILE A 241 -38.47 -51.14 -1.49
N GLN A 242 -37.93 -50.65 -2.62
CA GLN A 242 -38.41 -51.02 -3.95
C GLN A 242 -38.30 -52.52 -4.21
N GLN A 243 -37.17 -53.13 -3.82
CA GLN A 243 -36.98 -54.58 -3.95
C GLN A 243 -38.00 -55.36 -3.12
N ILE A 244 -38.26 -54.94 -1.87
CA ILE A 244 -39.30 -55.56 -1.02
C ILE A 244 -40.68 -55.46 -1.65
N LEU A 245 -41.03 -54.29 -2.19
CA LEU A 245 -42.32 -54.08 -2.87
C LEU A 245 -42.45 -54.89 -4.16
N HIS A 246 -41.35 -55.05 -4.90
CA HIS A 246 -41.29 -55.90 -6.09
C HIS A 246 -41.54 -57.37 -5.73
N GLU A 247 -40.89 -57.86 -4.68
CA GLU A 247 -41.10 -59.21 -4.14
C GLU A 247 -42.52 -59.40 -3.61
N ALA A 248 -43.09 -58.38 -2.96
CA ALA A 248 -44.47 -58.39 -2.47
C ALA A 248 -45.47 -58.55 -3.62
N ALA A 249 -45.21 -57.94 -4.78
CA ALA A 249 -46.05 -58.05 -5.98
C ALA A 249 -46.04 -59.47 -6.60
N SER A 250 -45.08 -60.32 -6.24
CA SER A 250 -45.02 -61.72 -6.69
C SER A 250 -46.02 -62.65 -5.98
N PHE A 251 -46.66 -62.16 -4.91
CA PHE A 251 -47.71 -62.85 -4.16
C PHE A 251 -49.11 -62.32 -4.53
N PRO A 252 -50.18 -63.12 -4.42
CA PRO A 252 -51.54 -62.69 -4.72
C PRO A 252 -51.95 -61.45 -3.90
N THR A 253 -52.59 -60.47 -4.56
CA THR A 253 -53.03 -59.24 -3.89
C THR A 253 -53.99 -59.57 -2.75
N GLY A 254 -53.64 -59.16 -1.53
CA GLY A 254 -54.43 -59.43 -0.33
C GLY A 254 -54.05 -60.71 0.41
N SER A 255 -53.07 -61.50 -0.06
CA SER A 255 -52.50 -62.60 0.74
C SER A 255 -51.78 -62.07 1.99
N HIS A 256 -51.58 -62.93 2.99
CA HIS A 256 -50.89 -62.56 4.22
C HIS A 256 -49.42 -62.20 3.96
N GLU A 257 -48.77 -62.88 3.02
CA GLU A 257 -47.39 -62.62 2.55
C GLU A 257 -47.27 -61.24 1.89
N ASN A 258 -48.19 -60.92 0.97
CA ASN A 258 -48.24 -59.62 0.31
C ASN A 258 -48.44 -58.49 1.34
N GLN A 259 -49.33 -58.70 2.31
CA GLN A 259 -49.60 -57.72 3.36
C GLN A 259 -48.42 -57.55 4.33
N LEU A 260 -47.70 -58.61 4.69
CA LEU A 260 -46.52 -58.59 5.56
C LEU A 260 -45.33 -57.88 4.90
N LEU A 261 -45.02 -58.19 3.64
CA LEU A 261 -43.94 -57.51 2.91
C LEU A 261 -44.27 -56.03 2.63
N THR A 262 -45.53 -55.72 2.34
CA THR A 262 -45.97 -54.32 2.20
C THR A 262 -45.82 -53.58 3.54
N ALA A 263 -46.21 -54.21 4.66
CA ALA A 263 -46.03 -53.60 5.99
C ALA A 263 -44.55 -53.42 6.37
N LEU A 264 -43.67 -54.35 5.97
CA LEU A 264 -42.23 -54.21 6.15
C LEU A 264 -41.68 -53.02 5.35
N ALA A 265 -42.09 -52.90 4.08
CA ALA A 265 -41.73 -51.78 3.23
C ALA A 265 -42.22 -50.44 3.81
N ASP A 266 -43.45 -50.40 4.35
CA ASP A 266 -44.03 -49.20 4.97
C ASP A 266 -43.24 -48.78 6.23
N ILE A 267 -42.90 -49.72 7.13
CA ILE A 267 -42.12 -49.42 8.35
C ILE A 267 -40.70 -48.96 8.00
N GLN A 268 -40.05 -49.62 7.04
CA GLN A 268 -38.73 -49.20 6.58
C GLN A 268 -38.76 -47.83 5.89
N MET A 269 -39.83 -47.54 5.15
CA MET A 269 -40.05 -46.23 4.54
C MET A 269 -40.22 -45.14 5.60
N GLU A 270 -41.02 -45.37 6.64
CA GLU A 270 -41.21 -44.43 7.75
C GLU A 270 -39.89 -44.14 8.47
N GLN A 271 -39.10 -45.18 8.78
CA GLN A 271 -37.79 -45.00 9.41
C GLN A 271 -36.81 -44.25 8.48
N ALA A 272 -36.77 -44.60 7.19
CA ALA A 272 -35.91 -43.94 6.21
C ALA A 272 -36.25 -42.45 6.07
N VAL A 273 -37.53 -42.10 6.01
CA VAL A 273 -37.99 -40.70 5.98
C VAL A 273 -37.59 -39.98 7.26
N GLN A 274 -37.77 -40.59 8.44
CA GLN A 274 -37.50 -39.94 9.72
C GLN A 274 -36.00 -39.65 9.94
N GLU A 275 -35.13 -40.60 9.60
CA GLU A 275 -33.67 -40.41 9.69
C GLU A 275 -33.20 -39.35 8.69
N THR A 276 -33.64 -39.44 7.42
CA THR A 276 -33.31 -38.46 6.39
C THR A 276 -33.80 -37.06 6.77
N LEU A 277 -34.98 -36.95 7.35
CA LEU A 277 -35.55 -35.68 7.81
C LEU A 277 -34.72 -35.08 8.93
N THR A 278 -34.30 -35.88 9.91
CA THR A 278 -33.49 -35.41 11.05
C THR A 278 -32.16 -34.82 10.57
N ASP A 279 -31.50 -35.46 9.61
CA ASP A 279 -30.20 -35.00 9.11
C ASP A 279 -30.33 -33.87 8.09
N ALA A 280 -31.37 -33.89 7.25
CA ALA A 280 -31.71 -32.76 6.37
C ALA A 280 -32.07 -31.50 7.17
N GLU A 281 -32.72 -31.65 8.34
CA GLU A 281 -32.99 -30.53 9.25
C GLU A 281 -31.71 -29.97 9.86
N LYS A 282 -30.75 -30.82 10.27
CA LYS A 282 -29.43 -30.33 10.74
C LYS A 282 -28.71 -29.54 9.66
N ALA A 283 -28.63 -30.10 8.44
CA ALA A 283 -28.05 -29.42 7.29
C ALA A 283 -28.76 -28.08 6.99
N MET A 284 -30.09 -28.06 7.08
CA MET A 284 -30.89 -26.85 6.88
C MET A 284 -30.63 -25.79 7.94
N VAL A 285 -30.48 -26.15 9.21
CA VAL A 285 -30.18 -25.19 10.29
C VAL A 285 -28.83 -24.52 10.06
N THR A 286 -27.79 -25.30 9.73
CA THR A 286 -26.45 -24.77 9.41
C THR A 286 -26.50 -23.83 8.20
N LEU A 287 -27.15 -24.26 7.12
CA LEU A 287 -27.25 -23.48 5.88
C LEU A 287 -28.11 -22.21 6.06
N THR A 288 -29.17 -22.27 6.87
CA THR A 288 -29.98 -21.11 7.24
C THR A 288 -29.15 -20.09 8.02
N GLY A 289 -28.31 -20.55 8.95
CA GLY A 289 -27.40 -19.69 9.69
C GLY A 289 -26.43 -18.95 8.77
N LEU A 290 -25.86 -19.66 7.80
CA LEU A 290 -24.98 -19.07 6.80
C LEU A 290 -25.71 -18.08 5.87
N ALA A 291 -26.95 -18.41 5.49
CA ALA A 291 -27.79 -17.56 4.66
C ALA A 291 -28.25 -16.28 5.39
N ALA A 292 -28.49 -16.34 6.70
CA ALA A 292 -28.86 -15.16 7.49
C ALA A 292 -27.75 -14.10 7.55
N ASP A 293 -26.49 -14.53 7.48
CA ASP A 293 -25.31 -13.65 7.46
C ASP A 293 -25.04 -13.04 6.06
N LEU A 294 -25.78 -13.43 5.00
CA LEU A 294 -25.56 -12.96 3.63
C LEU A 294 -25.82 -11.46 3.44
N ASP A 295 -26.79 -10.88 4.17
CA ASP A 295 -27.06 -9.44 4.08
C ASP A 295 -25.86 -8.62 4.58
N ARG A 296 -25.28 -9.04 5.71
CA ARG A 296 -24.07 -8.43 6.27
C ARG A 296 -22.86 -8.64 5.35
N TYR A 297 -22.77 -9.81 4.73
CA TYR A 297 -21.77 -10.11 3.71
C TYR A 297 -21.85 -9.15 2.51
N GLN A 298 -23.05 -8.92 1.95
CA GLN A 298 -23.25 -7.99 0.85
C GLN A 298 -22.95 -6.54 1.26
N GLN A 299 -23.34 -6.13 2.47
CA GLN A 299 -23.03 -4.81 3.00
C GLN A 299 -21.51 -4.59 3.10
N ASN A 300 -20.78 -5.51 3.72
CA ASN A 300 -19.33 -5.41 3.88
C ASN A 300 -18.60 -5.46 2.54
N ASN A 301 -19.05 -6.30 1.60
CA ASN A 301 -18.53 -6.30 0.23
C ASN A 301 -18.75 -4.93 -0.44
N SER A 302 -19.96 -4.37 -0.35
CA SER A 302 -20.24 -3.06 -0.93
C SER A 302 -19.40 -1.94 -0.29
N ALA A 303 -19.12 -2.04 1.02
CA ALA A 303 -18.28 -1.12 1.75
C ALA A 303 -16.82 -1.19 1.28
N LEU A 304 -16.25 -2.40 1.15
CA LEU A 304 -14.91 -2.62 0.58
C LEU A 304 -14.81 -2.06 -0.84
N ARG A 305 -15.81 -2.33 -1.69
CA ARG A 305 -15.81 -1.82 -3.06
C ARG A 305 -15.87 -0.30 -3.13
N LYS A 306 -16.61 0.34 -2.22
CA LYS A 306 -16.66 1.80 -2.11
C LYS A 306 -15.35 2.38 -1.57
N ALA A 307 -14.75 1.73 -0.56
CA ALA A 307 -13.47 2.16 0.02
C ALA A 307 -12.34 2.22 -1.01
N PHE A 308 -12.36 1.31 -1.99
CA PHE A 308 -11.36 1.23 -3.07
C PHE A 308 -11.87 1.70 -4.45
N ALA A 309 -12.98 2.45 -4.51
CA ALA A 309 -13.51 2.96 -5.77
C ALA A 309 -12.52 3.91 -6.47
N ASP A 310 -11.79 4.70 -5.69
CA ASP A 310 -10.83 5.71 -6.15
C ASP A 310 -9.42 5.12 -6.41
N ARG A 311 -9.33 3.84 -6.79
CA ARG A 311 -8.05 3.12 -7.05
C ARG A 311 -7.11 3.82 -8.05
N HIS A 312 -7.68 4.61 -8.96
CA HIS A 312 -6.90 5.35 -9.96
C HIS A 312 -6.03 6.42 -9.31
N GLU A 313 -6.46 6.99 -8.19
CA GLU A 313 -5.67 7.94 -7.43
C GLU A 313 -4.46 7.25 -6.76
N LEU A 314 -4.63 6.03 -6.27
CA LEU A 314 -3.55 5.25 -5.68
C LEU A 314 -2.45 4.91 -6.70
N ASN A 315 -2.84 4.55 -7.93
CA ASN A 315 -1.89 4.20 -8.99
C ASN A 315 -1.05 5.42 -9.44
N ASN A 316 -1.64 6.61 -9.42
CA ASN A 316 -0.93 7.85 -9.70
C ASN A 316 0.17 8.14 -8.65
N GLY A 317 -0.08 7.79 -7.38
CA GLY A 317 0.89 7.95 -6.30
C GLY A 317 2.21 7.19 -6.53
N VAL A 318 2.16 5.98 -7.11
CA VAL A 318 3.35 5.14 -7.37
C VAL A 318 4.31 5.77 -8.37
N LEU A 319 3.78 6.33 -9.47
CA LEU A 319 4.62 6.97 -10.49
C LEU A 319 5.28 8.26 -9.97
N GLN A 320 4.65 8.91 -9.00
CA GLN A 320 5.09 10.19 -8.45
C GLN A 320 6.21 10.01 -7.42
N THR A 321 6.22 8.91 -6.67
CA THR A 321 7.30 8.64 -5.70
C THR A 321 8.65 8.43 -6.36
N ASP A 322 8.69 7.77 -7.53
CA ASP A 322 9.93 7.58 -8.29
C ASP A 322 10.47 8.89 -8.84
N LEU A 323 9.57 9.78 -9.27
CA LEU A 323 9.91 11.09 -9.81
C LEU A 323 10.45 12.03 -8.71
N LEU A 324 9.79 12.06 -7.54
CA LEU A 324 10.27 12.78 -6.36
C LEU A 324 11.64 12.31 -5.88
N ASN A 325 11.90 10.99 -5.89
CA ASN A 325 13.20 10.44 -5.50
C ASN A 325 14.32 10.85 -6.47
N LYS A 326 14.06 10.84 -7.78
CA LYS A 326 15.01 11.32 -8.79
C LYS A 326 15.29 12.81 -8.64
N GLN A 327 14.25 13.61 -8.49
CA GLN A 327 14.40 15.07 -8.31
C GLN A 327 15.09 15.43 -7.00
N LYS A 328 14.88 14.66 -5.92
CA LYS A 328 15.64 14.81 -4.67
C LYS A 328 17.13 14.57 -4.89
N ALA A 329 17.50 13.55 -5.66
CA ALA A 329 18.89 13.29 -6.01
C ALA A 329 19.52 14.39 -6.88
N GLU A 330 18.76 14.93 -7.84
CA GLU A 330 19.20 16.05 -8.69
C GLU A 330 19.41 17.34 -7.88
N MET A 331 18.50 17.65 -6.94
CA MET A 331 18.65 18.79 -6.02
C MET A 331 19.89 18.66 -5.12
N ALA A 332 20.23 17.44 -4.67
CA ALA A 332 21.44 17.20 -3.90
C ALA A 332 22.70 17.42 -4.75
N GLY A 333 22.67 17.03 -6.03
CA GLY A 333 23.76 17.28 -6.98
C GLY A 333 24.03 18.76 -7.21
N GLY A 334 22.98 19.57 -7.37
CA GLY A 334 23.11 21.02 -7.59
C GLY A 334 23.62 21.81 -6.36
N SER A 335 23.54 21.24 -5.15
CA SER A 335 24.17 21.81 -3.95
C SER A 335 25.68 21.91 -4.10
N ASN A 336 26.32 20.95 -4.77
CA ASN A 336 27.78 20.94 -4.96
C ASN A 336 28.24 22.06 -5.91
N GLU A 337 27.49 22.31 -6.99
CA GLU A 337 27.78 23.39 -7.93
C GLU A 337 27.62 24.77 -7.27
N SER A 338 26.56 24.94 -6.47
CA SER A 338 26.34 26.17 -5.71
C SER A 338 27.47 26.44 -4.71
N GLN A 339 27.99 25.41 -4.06
CA GLN A 339 29.11 25.52 -3.13
C GLN A 339 30.44 25.84 -3.84
N ALA A 340 30.66 25.31 -5.04
CA ALA A 340 31.79 25.69 -5.87
C ALA A 340 31.75 27.17 -6.29
N LEU A 341 30.58 27.67 -6.68
CA LEU A 341 30.37 29.09 -7.00
C LEU A 341 30.56 30.00 -5.78
N MET A 342 30.16 29.53 -4.59
CA MET A 342 30.40 30.28 -3.35
C MET A 342 31.89 30.38 -3.02
N ASN A 343 32.64 29.29 -3.19
CA ASN A 343 34.09 29.31 -3.02
C ASN A 343 34.76 30.30 -3.99
N GLN A 344 34.27 30.37 -5.24
CA GLN A 344 34.73 31.35 -6.23
C GLN A 344 34.46 32.80 -5.79
N ILE A 345 33.28 33.09 -5.21
CA ILE A 345 32.95 34.41 -4.66
C ILE A 345 33.86 34.75 -3.48
N ARG A 346 34.13 33.78 -2.60
CA ARG A 346 35.01 33.97 -1.44
C ARG A 346 36.44 34.31 -1.86
N GLU A 347 37.00 33.56 -2.81
CA GLU A 347 38.33 33.80 -3.37
C GLU A 347 38.42 35.17 -4.06
N SER A 348 37.39 35.54 -4.83
CA SER A 348 37.36 36.83 -5.53
C SER A 348 37.22 38.02 -4.56
N ASP A 349 36.51 37.87 -3.44
CA ASP A 349 36.43 38.88 -2.39
C ASP A 349 37.75 39.05 -1.62
N GLU A 350 38.46 37.97 -1.34
CA GLU A 350 39.77 38.05 -0.67
C GLU A 350 40.75 38.87 -1.53
N ARG A 351 40.78 38.64 -2.84
CA ARG A 351 41.52 39.46 -3.80
C ARG A 351 41.06 40.92 -3.78
N LEU A 352 39.75 41.15 -3.76
CA LEU A 352 39.17 42.50 -3.75
C LEU A 352 39.55 43.29 -2.48
N LYS A 353 39.56 42.63 -1.32
CA LYS A 353 40.04 43.17 -0.04
C LYS A 353 41.52 43.52 -0.07
N GLU A 354 42.34 42.69 -0.71
CA GLU A 354 43.77 42.98 -0.91
C GLU A 354 43.98 44.22 -1.79
N HIS A 355 43.35 44.26 -2.97
CA HIS A 355 43.46 45.40 -3.89
C HIS A 355 42.94 46.70 -3.28
N SER A 356 41.87 46.64 -2.48
CA SER A 356 41.36 47.81 -1.77
C SER A 356 42.30 48.34 -0.69
N ARG A 357 42.95 47.46 0.08
CA ARG A 357 43.99 47.91 1.04
C ARG A 357 45.13 48.63 0.32
N ASN A 358 45.54 48.10 -0.83
CA ASN A 358 46.56 48.74 -1.67
C ASN A 358 46.08 50.09 -2.23
N LEU A 359 44.82 50.17 -2.65
CA LEU A 359 44.21 51.40 -3.15
C LEU A 359 44.08 52.47 -2.04
N ASN A 360 43.66 52.09 -0.83
CA ASN A 360 43.61 52.99 0.32
C ASN A 360 45.00 53.50 0.71
N ASN A 361 46.03 52.64 0.65
CA ASN A 361 47.41 53.07 0.87
C ASN A 361 47.86 54.07 -0.22
N ALA A 362 47.52 53.81 -1.49
CA ALA A 362 47.79 54.73 -2.59
C ALA A 362 47.05 56.07 -2.39
N ALA A 363 45.76 56.03 -2.02
CA ALA A 363 44.95 57.20 -1.72
C ALA A 363 45.55 58.03 -0.58
N PHE A 364 45.96 57.39 0.52
CA PHE A 364 46.61 58.08 1.64
C PHE A 364 47.94 58.74 1.23
N GLN A 365 48.77 58.04 0.45
CA GLN A 365 50.02 58.60 -0.08
C GLN A 365 49.75 59.80 -1.01
N MET A 366 48.72 59.71 -1.86
CA MET A 366 48.25 60.81 -2.71
C MET A 366 47.78 62.01 -1.90
N GLN A 367 47.03 61.77 -0.83
CA GLN A 367 46.52 62.81 0.06
C GLN A 367 47.68 63.55 0.75
N LEU A 368 48.68 62.79 1.21
CA LEU A 368 49.86 63.31 1.88
C LEU A 368 50.77 64.08 0.89
N ALA A 369 50.94 63.55 -0.33
CA ALA A 369 51.65 64.23 -1.42
C ALA A 369 50.94 65.54 -1.83
N SER A 370 49.61 65.49 -2.01
CA SER A 370 48.79 66.66 -2.34
C SER A 370 48.83 67.71 -1.24
N LEU A 371 48.71 67.33 0.03
CA LEU A 371 48.78 68.28 1.15
C LEU A 371 50.16 68.94 1.25
N ASN A 372 51.23 68.16 1.14
CA ASN A 372 52.59 68.69 1.10
C ASN A 372 52.80 69.64 -0.09
N THR A 373 52.15 69.37 -1.21
CA THR A 373 52.14 70.25 -2.39
C THR A 373 51.46 71.57 -2.10
N ILE A 374 50.26 71.53 -1.51
CA ILE A 374 49.51 72.73 -1.16
C ILE A 374 50.34 73.60 -0.21
N ILE A 375 51.00 73.00 0.78
CA ILE A 375 51.88 73.71 1.73
C ILE A 375 53.11 74.31 1.02
N ALA A 376 53.75 73.57 0.11
CA ALA A 376 54.89 74.05 -0.65
C ALA A 376 54.51 75.21 -1.60
N CYS A 377 53.43 75.05 -2.36
CA CYS A 377 52.93 76.05 -3.30
C CYS A 377 52.38 77.31 -2.60
N ALA A 378 51.76 77.16 -1.43
CA ALA A 378 51.28 78.28 -0.63
C ALA A 378 52.40 79.22 -0.17
N ARG A 379 53.65 78.73 -0.06
CA ARG A 379 54.83 79.55 0.27
C ARG A 379 55.31 80.42 -0.90
N GLU A 380 54.98 80.09 -2.14
CA GLU A 380 55.40 80.84 -3.35
C GLU A 380 54.35 81.85 -3.84
N GLY A 381 53.11 81.80 -3.36
CA GLY A 381 52.06 82.76 -3.67
C GLY A 381 51.47 82.59 -5.08
N ARG A 382 51.34 83.69 -5.84
CA ARG A 382 50.58 83.73 -7.12
C ARG A 382 51.13 82.82 -8.22
N ALA A 383 52.42 82.45 -8.19
CA ALA A 383 53.07 81.66 -9.22
C ALA A 383 52.70 80.16 -9.20
N ALA A 384 52.16 79.66 -8.08
CA ALA A 384 51.83 78.25 -7.89
C ALA A 384 50.32 78.01 -7.67
N ALA A 385 49.47 79.01 -7.97
CA ALA A 385 48.02 78.94 -7.75
C ALA A 385 47.35 77.78 -8.50
N ASP A 386 47.77 77.51 -9.74
CA ASP A 386 47.23 76.43 -10.56
C ASP A 386 47.54 75.05 -9.96
N MET A 387 48.70 74.90 -9.32
CA MET A 387 49.06 73.66 -8.60
C MET A 387 48.29 73.47 -7.31
N ILE A 388 47.91 74.55 -6.62
CA ILE A 388 47.02 74.46 -5.45
C ILE A 388 45.65 73.93 -5.88
N VAL A 389 45.07 74.46 -6.96
CA VAL A 389 43.77 74.01 -7.48
C VAL A 389 43.81 72.55 -7.91
N ILE A 390 44.84 72.14 -8.63
CA ILE A 390 45.00 70.75 -9.07
C ILE A 390 45.21 69.81 -7.89
N SER A 391 46.01 70.22 -6.90
CA SER A 391 46.22 69.41 -5.69
C SER A 391 44.93 69.26 -4.90
N GLN A 392 44.12 70.33 -4.77
CA GLN A 392 42.79 70.28 -4.18
C GLN A 392 41.84 69.35 -4.95
N GLN A 393 41.86 69.38 -6.28
CA GLN A 393 41.07 68.47 -7.12
C GLN A 393 41.51 67.01 -6.95
N VAL A 394 42.81 66.72 -6.94
CA VAL A 394 43.33 65.37 -6.62
C VAL A 394 42.85 64.95 -5.22
N ASN A 395 42.95 65.84 -4.23
CA ASN A 395 42.53 65.53 -2.86
C ASN A 395 41.04 65.20 -2.77
N SER A 396 40.20 65.97 -3.47
CA SER A 396 38.75 65.78 -3.50
C SER A 396 38.34 64.47 -4.16
N VAL A 397 39.04 64.06 -5.22
CA VAL A 397 38.75 62.81 -5.95
C VAL A 397 39.29 61.60 -5.18
N VAL A 398 40.42 61.76 -4.49
CA VAL A 398 41.03 60.70 -3.68
C VAL A 398 40.27 60.47 -2.37
N SER A 399 39.67 61.50 -1.79
CA SER A 399 38.90 61.39 -0.53
C SER A 399 37.60 60.60 -0.67
N THR A 400 37.02 60.49 -1.87
CA THR A 400 35.77 59.74 -2.11
C THR A 400 36.00 58.24 -2.33
N VAL A 401 37.21 57.83 -2.71
CA VAL A 401 37.57 56.42 -2.98
C VAL A 401 37.34 55.49 -1.78
N PRO A 402 37.75 55.83 -0.53
CA PRO A 402 37.51 55.00 0.63
C PRO A 402 36.02 54.84 0.98
N GLU A 403 35.22 55.90 0.80
CA GLU A 403 33.78 55.90 1.13
C GLU A 403 32.98 54.97 0.21
N ILE A 404 33.28 55.02 -1.10
CA ILE A 404 32.68 54.13 -2.10
C ILE A 404 33.04 52.67 -1.79
N TYR A 405 34.29 52.41 -1.42
CA TYR A 405 34.72 51.05 -1.07
C TYR A 405 34.03 50.51 0.19
N VAL A 406 33.87 51.32 1.25
CA VAL A 406 33.17 50.89 2.47
C VAL A 406 31.73 50.48 2.15
N THR A 407 31.03 51.28 1.35
CA THR A 407 29.65 51.00 0.92
C THR A 407 29.59 49.71 0.10
N PHE A 408 30.53 49.53 -0.83
CA PHE A 408 30.65 48.33 -1.63
C PHE A 408 30.94 47.08 -0.78
N SER A 409 31.92 47.13 0.15
CA SER A 409 32.28 46.00 1.02
C SER A 409 31.10 45.59 1.89
N ALA A 410 30.38 46.55 2.47
CA ALA A 410 29.20 46.27 3.28
C ALA A 410 28.09 45.58 2.46
N ALA A 411 27.91 45.98 1.20
CA ALA A 411 26.96 45.33 0.29
C ALA A 411 27.36 43.87 -0.02
N LEU A 412 28.64 43.64 -0.21
CA LEU A 412 29.19 42.33 -0.55
C LEU A 412 29.18 41.39 0.66
N ASP A 413 29.60 41.84 1.85
CA ASP A 413 29.56 41.06 3.08
C ASP A 413 28.11 40.68 3.43
N SER A 414 27.16 41.62 3.26
CA SER A 414 25.73 41.34 3.38
C SER A 414 25.26 40.29 2.37
N THR A 415 25.71 40.36 1.11
CA THR A 415 25.37 39.38 0.07
C THR A 415 25.91 37.99 0.42
N LYS A 416 27.13 37.90 0.95
CA LYS A 416 27.74 36.64 1.41
C LYS A 416 26.93 36.00 2.53
N GLN A 417 26.57 36.78 3.55
CA GLN A 417 25.80 36.26 4.68
C GLN A 417 24.46 35.69 4.24
N HIS A 418 23.72 36.39 3.38
CA HIS A 418 22.46 35.86 2.81
C HIS A 418 22.67 34.61 1.97
N LEU A 419 23.81 34.49 1.29
CA LEU A 419 24.16 33.32 0.49
C LEU A 419 24.52 32.11 1.38
N GLU A 420 25.22 32.35 2.49
CA GLU A 420 25.51 31.32 3.49
C GLU A 420 24.22 30.82 4.16
N ASP A 421 23.34 31.74 4.55
CA ASP A 421 22.04 31.42 5.14
C ASP A 421 21.16 30.61 4.17
N TYR A 422 21.12 31.01 2.88
CA TYR A 422 20.39 30.28 1.85
C TYR A 422 20.94 28.86 1.66
N LEU A 423 22.26 28.68 1.58
CA LEU A 423 22.89 27.36 1.38
C LEU A 423 22.79 26.47 2.62
N ALA A 424 22.87 27.04 3.82
CA ALA A 424 22.62 26.34 5.06
C ALA A 424 21.17 25.83 5.12
N GLY A 425 20.20 26.63 4.66
CA GLY A 425 18.80 26.20 4.49
C GLY A 425 18.65 25.06 3.49
N VAL A 426 19.31 25.15 2.33
CA VAL A 426 19.27 24.10 1.29
C VAL A 426 19.81 22.75 1.80
N THR A 427 20.86 22.74 2.60
CA THR A 427 21.52 21.51 3.09
C THR A 427 20.80 20.88 4.28
N SER A 428 20.26 21.69 5.20
CA SER A 428 19.58 21.20 6.41
C SER A 428 18.18 20.63 6.12
N SER A 429 17.45 21.18 5.15
CA SER A 429 16.11 20.72 4.76
C SER A 429 16.11 19.44 3.91
N SER A 430 17.26 19.00 3.37
CA SER A 430 17.36 17.74 2.60
C SER A 430 17.10 16.47 3.44
N SER A 431 17.02 16.58 4.78
CA SER A 431 16.83 15.46 5.69
C SER A 431 15.38 15.03 5.89
N GLY A 432 14.41 15.71 5.27
CA GLY A 432 13.03 15.22 5.16
C GLY A 432 13.01 13.93 4.33
N ASN A 433 13.32 12.80 4.96
CA ASN A 433 13.07 11.49 4.37
C ASN A 433 11.60 11.20 4.57
N ILE A 434 10.83 11.35 3.49
CA ILE A 434 9.54 10.66 3.37
C ILE A 434 9.84 9.19 3.71
N ASN A 435 9.14 8.64 4.69
CA ASN A 435 9.40 7.29 5.15
C ASN A 435 9.33 6.31 3.97
N ALA A 436 10.48 5.70 3.63
CA ALA A 436 10.62 4.81 2.48
C ALA A 436 9.65 3.61 2.56
N GLU A 437 9.27 3.23 3.78
CA GLU A 437 8.30 2.19 4.06
C GLU A 437 6.90 2.54 3.56
N VAL A 438 6.46 3.81 3.73
CA VAL A 438 5.18 4.30 3.22
C VAL A 438 5.15 4.29 1.70
N ILE A 439 6.26 4.71 1.08
CA ILE A 439 6.40 4.73 -0.38
C ILE A 439 6.36 3.31 -0.95
N ALA A 440 7.02 2.36 -0.29
CA ALA A 440 7.02 0.96 -0.70
C ALA A 440 5.65 0.27 -0.50
N MET A 441 4.82 0.76 0.43
CA MET A 441 3.51 0.18 0.73
C MET A 441 2.45 0.48 -0.34
N ILE A 442 2.46 1.68 -0.93
CA ILE A 442 1.48 2.08 -1.97
C ILE A 442 1.39 1.05 -3.11
N PRO A 443 2.48 0.62 -3.77
CA PRO A 443 2.40 -0.36 -4.86
C PRO A 443 1.92 -1.73 -4.40
N VAL A 444 2.25 -2.15 -3.17
CA VAL A 444 1.77 -3.43 -2.61
C VAL A 444 0.25 -3.39 -2.44
N VAL A 445 -0.28 -2.31 -1.84
CA VAL A 445 -1.74 -2.14 -1.67
C VAL A 445 -2.44 -2.08 -3.03
N VAL A 446 -1.90 -1.32 -3.99
CA VAL A 446 -2.48 -1.20 -5.34
C VAL A 446 -2.55 -2.57 -6.01
N THR A 447 -1.52 -3.40 -5.87
CA THR A 447 -1.49 -4.74 -6.46
C THR A 447 -2.55 -5.65 -5.83
N VAL A 448 -2.60 -5.73 -4.50
CA VAL A 448 -3.58 -6.57 -3.78
C VAL A 448 -5.01 -6.12 -4.07
N VAL A 449 -5.28 -4.81 -4.06
CA VAL A 449 -6.61 -4.25 -4.37
C VAL A 449 -6.97 -4.49 -5.84
N SER A 450 -6.03 -4.36 -6.76
CA SER A 450 -6.26 -4.60 -8.19
C SER A 450 -6.64 -6.07 -8.46
N ASP A 451 -6.04 -7.01 -7.73
CA ASP A 451 -6.34 -8.44 -7.86
C ASP A 451 -7.63 -8.84 -7.12
N LEU A 452 -7.90 -8.23 -5.97
CA LEU A 452 -9.07 -8.53 -5.14
C LEU A 452 -10.36 -7.98 -5.73
N MET A 453 -10.37 -6.75 -6.25
CA MET A 453 -11.60 -6.06 -6.66
C MET A 453 -12.40 -6.78 -7.76
N PRO A 454 -11.78 -7.35 -8.82
CA PRO A 454 -12.50 -8.15 -9.81
C PRO A 454 -13.08 -9.44 -9.22
N LYS A 455 -12.31 -10.13 -8.36
CA LYS A 455 -12.74 -11.36 -7.69
C LYS A 455 -13.91 -11.07 -6.75
N LEU A 456 -13.81 -9.99 -5.97
CA LEU A 456 -14.86 -9.54 -5.06
C LEU A 456 -16.11 -9.03 -5.79
N ALA A 457 -16.02 -8.60 -7.05
CA ALA A 457 -17.21 -8.20 -7.81
C ALA A 457 -17.96 -9.40 -8.43
N SER A 458 -17.22 -10.42 -8.89
CA SER A 458 -17.77 -11.58 -9.60
C SER A 458 -18.05 -12.75 -8.67
N ASP A 459 -17.05 -13.18 -7.91
CA ASP A 459 -17.10 -14.43 -7.17
C ASP A 459 -17.97 -14.31 -5.91
N SER A 460 -18.04 -13.13 -5.30
CA SER A 460 -18.86 -12.92 -4.10
C SER A 460 -20.36 -13.11 -4.35
N GLU A 461 -20.83 -12.61 -5.49
CA GLU A 461 -22.25 -12.67 -5.84
C GLU A 461 -22.62 -14.11 -6.21
N GLN A 462 -21.70 -14.83 -6.84
CA GLN A 462 -21.84 -16.25 -7.14
C GLN A 462 -21.91 -17.10 -5.88
N VAL A 463 -21.03 -16.85 -4.89
CA VAL A 463 -21.06 -17.54 -3.57
C VAL A 463 -22.39 -17.28 -2.86
N ALA A 464 -22.84 -16.02 -2.79
CA ALA A 464 -24.10 -15.67 -2.14
C ALA A 464 -25.30 -16.36 -2.81
N ARG A 465 -25.38 -16.33 -4.15
CA ARG A 465 -26.45 -16.99 -4.92
C ARG A 465 -26.43 -18.51 -4.75
N ALA A 466 -25.25 -19.12 -4.69
CA ALA A 466 -25.11 -20.56 -4.50
C ALA A 466 -25.58 -21.01 -3.11
N ILE A 467 -25.28 -20.24 -2.07
CA ILE A 467 -25.76 -20.50 -0.69
C ILE A 467 -27.28 -20.34 -0.61
N GLU A 468 -27.83 -19.25 -1.16
CA GLU A 468 -29.29 -18.99 -1.13
C GLU A 468 -30.08 -20.03 -1.93
N ALA A 469 -29.59 -20.42 -3.11
CA ALA A 469 -30.21 -21.46 -3.93
C ALA A 469 -30.19 -22.82 -3.22
N SER A 470 -29.08 -23.15 -2.55
CA SER A 470 -28.93 -24.38 -1.76
C SER A 470 -29.88 -24.41 -0.56
N ASP A 471 -30.00 -23.29 0.16
CA ASP A 471 -30.93 -23.15 1.30
C ASP A 471 -32.38 -23.37 0.86
N ARG A 472 -32.78 -22.73 -0.25
CA ARG A 472 -34.12 -22.87 -0.82
C ARG A 472 -34.44 -24.32 -1.21
N MET A 473 -33.53 -24.96 -1.94
CA MET A 473 -33.69 -26.36 -2.37
C MET A 473 -33.81 -27.32 -1.18
N LEU A 474 -32.98 -27.12 -0.14
CA LEU A 474 -33.01 -27.97 1.05
C LEU A 474 -34.27 -27.75 1.89
N ARG A 475 -34.75 -26.51 2.02
CA ARG A 475 -36.04 -26.21 2.68
C ARG A 475 -37.23 -26.85 1.97
N GLU A 476 -37.28 -26.76 0.64
CA GLU A 476 -38.33 -27.40 -0.16
C GLU A 476 -38.34 -28.91 0.09
N LEU A 477 -37.16 -29.54 0.08
CA LEU A 477 -37.03 -30.97 0.35
C LEU A 477 -37.47 -31.35 1.77
N VAL A 478 -37.04 -30.61 2.80
CA VAL A 478 -37.45 -30.85 4.19
C VAL A 478 -38.96 -30.71 4.35
N ASN A 479 -39.58 -29.74 3.69
CA ASN A 479 -41.03 -29.57 3.69
C ASN A 479 -41.75 -30.75 3.01
N ASP A 480 -41.23 -31.23 1.88
CA ASP A 480 -41.77 -32.39 1.16
C ASP A 480 -41.66 -33.68 2.02
N LEU A 481 -40.53 -33.89 2.70
CA LEU A 481 -40.32 -35.01 3.63
C LEU A 481 -41.27 -34.92 4.83
N LYS A 482 -41.46 -33.72 5.42
CA LYS A 482 -42.43 -33.49 6.52
C LYS A 482 -43.85 -33.81 6.10
N GLN A 483 -44.26 -33.39 4.89
CA GLN A 483 -45.59 -33.69 4.37
C GLN A 483 -45.78 -35.19 4.13
N THR A 484 -44.74 -35.89 3.67
CA THR A 484 -44.77 -37.33 3.45
C THR A 484 -44.84 -38.09 4.78
N ASN A 485 -44.06 -37.68 5.78
CA ASN A 485 -44.10 -38.25 7.12
C ASN A 485 -45.47 -38.06 7.80
N ARG A 486 -46.10 -36.88 7.64
CA ARG A 486 -47.45 -36.61 8.16
C ARG A 486 -48.56 -37.42 7.47
N LYS A 487 -48.36 -37.80 6.20
CA LYS A 487 -49.28 -38.64 5.42
C LYS A 487 -49.01 -40.13 5.60
N GLY A 488 -47.87 -40.50 6.21
CA GLY A 488 -47.59 -41.84 6.70
C GLY A 488 -48.58 -42.19 7.80
N THR A 489 -49.77 -42.63 7.39
CA THR A 489 -50.74 -43.22 8.29
C THR A 489 -50.07 -44.37 9.02
N SER A 490 -50.02 -44.30 10.35
CA SER A 490 -49.72 -45.44 11.22
C SER A 490 -50.71 -46.58 10.99
N VAL A 491 -50.58 -47.29 9.87
CA VAL A 491 -51.30 -48.53 9.66
C VAL A 491 -50.56 -49.56 10.50
N LYS A 492 -50.83 -49.54 11.81
CA LYS A 492 -50.53 -50.67 12.70
C LYS A 492 -51.43 -51.82 12.23
N ARG A 493 -51.06 -52.47 11.12
CA ARG A 493 -51.68 -53.72 10.68
C ARG A 493 -51.40 -54.72 11.78
N ARG A 494 -52.42 -55.03 12.57
CA ARG A 494 -52.34 -56.08 13.58
C ARG A 494 -52.41 -57.41 12.85
N PHE A 495 -51.26 -58.05 12.70
CA PHE A 495 -51.19 -59.42 12.21
C PHE A 495 -51.52 -60.40 13.36
N PRO A 496 -52.28 -61.48 13.10
CA PRO A 496 -52.53 -62.54 14.09
C PRO A 496 -51.22 -63.22 14.49
N THR A 497 -51.07 -63.61 15.76
CA THR A 497 -49.84 -64.24 16.31
C THR A 497 -49.43 -65.55 15.62
N SER A 498 -50.33 -66.18 14.86
CA SER A 498 -50.03 -67.35 14.03
C SER A 498 -50.71 -67.21 12.67
N LEU A 499 -49.93 -67.26 11.60
CA LEU A 499 -50.38 -67.19 10.21
C LEU A 499 -49.81 -68.40 9.45
N GLU A 500 -50.64 -69.10 8.68
CA GLU A 500 -50.15 -70.10 7.73
C GLU A 500 -49.57 -69.36 6.52
N LEU A 501 -48.25 -69.47 6.32
CA LEU A 501 -47.51 -68.80 5.26
C LEU A 501 -47.00 -69.79 4.23
N GLU A 502 -46.95 -69.38 2.97
CA GLU A 502 -46.39 -70.19 1.89
C GLU A 502 -44.89 -70.48 2.14
N PRO A 503 -44.37 -71.71 1.96
CA PRO A 503 -42.93 -72.02 2.12
C PRO A 503 -42.01 -71.19 1.22
N ARG A 504 -42.55 -70.63 0.14
CA ARG A 504 -41.84 -69.68 -0.74
C ARG A 504 -41.53 -68.36 -0.02
N PHE A 505 -42.38 -67.92 0.92
CA PHE A 505 -42.21 -66.70 1.70
C PHE A 505 -40.93 -66.71 2.53
N GLN A 506 -40.61 -67.82 3.19
CA GLN A 506 -39.40 -67.97 3.99
C GLN A 506 -38.13 -67.76 3.14
N ARG A 507 -38.10 -68.30 1.91
CA ARG A 507 -36.99 -68.09 0.97
C ARG A 507 -36.87 -66.64 0.51
N VAL A 508 -38.00 -65.99 0.25
CA VAL A 508 -38.04 -64.57 -0.16
C VAL A 508 -37.58 -63.65 0.97
N SER A 509 -38.07 -63.88 2.20
CA SER A 509 -37.64 -63.13 3.38
C SER A 509 -36.15 -63.33 3.69
N ALA A 510 -35.64 -64.56 3.64
CA ALA A 510 -34.21 -64.82 3.82
C ALA A 510 -33.33 -64.15 2.75
N ARG A 511 -33.83 -64.05 1.51
CA ARG A 511 -33.17 -63.30 0.43
C ARG A 511 -33.16 -61.80 0.71
N ILE A 512 -34.30 -61.22 1.09
CA ILE A 512 -34.43 -59.81 1.47
C ILE A 512 -33.48 -59.47 2.63
N ARG A 513 -33.41 -60.32 3.66
CA ARG A 513 -32.49 -60.12 4.80
C ARG A 513 -31.01 -60.10 4.38
N LYS A 514 -30.62 -60.89 3.38
CA LYS A 514 -29.24 -60.91 2.83
C LYS A 514 -28.90 -59.67 2.00
N LEU A 515 -29.91 -58.97 1.48
CA LEU A 515 -29.71 -57.73 0.71
C LEU A 515 -29.41 -56.53 1.62
N TYR A 516 -29.85 -56.56 2.88
CA TYR A 516 -29.60 -55.48 3.82
C TYR A 516 -28.12 -55.31 4.16
N THR A 517 -27.64 -54.11 3.91
CA THR A 517 -26.31 -53.65 4.29
C THR A 517 -26.30 -52.98 5.67
N MET A 518 -27.46 -52.52 6.15
CA MET A 518 -27.58 -51.79 7.42
C MET A 518 -28.19 -52.64 8.54
N GLN A 519 -27.64 -52.54 9.75
CA GLN A 519 -28.13 -53.29 10.91
C GLN A 519 -29.57 -52.88 11.30
N ALA A 520 -29.88 -51.58 11.23
CA ALA A 520 -31.22 -51.08 11.53
C ALA A 520 -32.32 -51.68 10.63
N GLU A 521 -32.01 -52.00 9.37
CA GLU A 521 -32.97 -52.68 8.47
C GLU A 521 -33.20 -54.13 8.88
N ARG A 522 -32.14 -54.81 9.34
CA ARG A 522 -32.22 -56.18 9.86
C ARG A 522 -33.02 -56.23 11.15
N ASP A 523 -32.83 -55.27 12.04
CA ASP A 523 -33.56 -55.18 13.30
C ASP A 523 -35.06 -54.96 13.07
N LEU A 524 -35.44 -54.12 12.08
CA LEU A 524 -36.84 -53.97 11.66
C LEU A 524 -37.43 -55.24 11.04
N HIS A 525 -36.66 -55.89 10.15
CA HIS A 525 -37.07 -57.13 9.51
C HIS A 525 -37.30 -58.24 10.53
N ASP A 526 -36.36 -58.41 11.45
CA ASP A 526 -36.42 -59.43 12.50
C ASP A 526 -37.53 -59.09 13.51
N GLY A 527 -37.70 -57.81 13.87
CA GLY A 527 -38.78 -57.37 14.78
C GLY A 527 -40.19 -57.63 14.25
N LEU A 528 -40.41 -57.53 12.94
CA LEU A 528 -41.72 -57.79 12.32
C LEU A 528 -41.95 -59.28 12.02
N LEU A 529 -40.90 -60.00 11.58
CA LEU A 529 -41.03 -61.35 11.04
C LEU A 529 -40.59 -62.47 12.02
N ALA A 530 -40.00 -62.15 13.17
CA ALA A 530 -39.57 -63.15 14.16
C ALA A 530 -40.69 -64.09 14.65
N ASN A 531 -41.95 -63.65 14.61
CA ASN A 531 -43.10 -64.47 15.04
C ASN A 531 -43.63 -65.40 13.92
N TYR A 532 -43.12 -65.28 12.69
CA TYR A 532 -43.71 -65.88 11.49
C TYR A 532 -42.74 -66.74 10.69
N ILE A 533 -41.44 -66.64 10.98
CA ILE A 533 -40.39 -67.42 10.37
C ILE A 533 -39.87 -68.37 11.44
N GLU A 534 -39.94 -69.67 11.19
CA GLU A 534 -39.28 -70.65 12.04
C GLU A 534 -37.80 -70.29 12.11
N ALA A 535 -37.26 -70.16 13.32
CA ALA A 535 -35.86 -69.87 13.52
C ALA A 535 -35.04 -70.92 12.76
N ASP A 536 -34.38 -70.48 11.69
CA ASP A 536 -33.32 -71.26 11.06
C ASP A 536 -32.34 -71.58 12.20
N GLU A 537 -32.16 -72.87 12.50
CA GLU A 537 -31.28 -73.33 13.57
C GLU A 537 -29.96 -72.57 13.45
N ALA A 538 -29.62 -71.83 14.49
CA ALA A 538 -28.32 -71.18 14.59
C ALA A 538 -27.24 -72.20 14.20
N PRO A 539 -26.28 -71.85 13.32
CA PRO A 539 -25.17 -72.74 13.08
C PRO A 539 -24.51 -73.04 14.43
N ALA A 540 -24.44 -74.34 14.75
CA ALA A 540 -23.86 -74.83 15.99
C ALA A 540 -22.52 -74.12 16.26
N PRO A 541 -22.24 -73.72 17.52
CA PRO A 541 -20.99 -73.05 17.84
C PRO A 541 -19.83 -73.95 17.43
N ALA A 542 -19.02 -73.46 16.48
CA ALA A 542 -17.79 -74.13 16.08
C ALA A 542 -16.96 -74.38 17.34
N ALA A 543 -16.61 -75.65 17.52
CA ALA A 543 -15.85 -76.15 18.65
C ALA A 543 -14.61 -75.29 18.90
N LYS A 544 -14.46 -74.87 20.16
CA LYS A 544 -13.18 -74.45 20.71
C LYS A 544 -12.13 -75.51 20.40
N LYS A 545 -11.10 -75.15 19.65
CA LYS A 545 -9.78 -75.75 19.79
C LYS A 545 -8.89 -74.72 20.46
N ASP A 546 -8.44 -75.11 21.64
CA ASP A 546 -7.50 -74.40 22.48
C ASP A 546 -6.10 -74.29 21.83
N ASP A 547 -5.40 -73.28 22.34
CA ASP A 547 -3.95 -73.17 22.50
C ASP A 547 -3.05 -72.85 21.30
N VAL A 548 -2.68 -71.56 21.20
CA VAL A 548 -1.27 -71.16 21.32
C VAL A 548 -1.16 -69.95 22.26
N LYS A 549 -0.61 -70.18 23.45
CA LYS A 549 -0.07 -69.14 24.35
C LYS A 549 1.17 -68.51 23.71
N PHE A 550 1.22 -67.18 23.67
CA PHE A 550 2.48 -66.45 23.65
C PHE A 550 2.36 -65.22 24.57
N GLU A 551 3.22 -65.19 25.59
CA GLU A 551 3.35 -64.16 26.61
C GLU A 551 3.99 -62.89 26.01
N MET A 552 3.44 -61.71 26.33
CA MET A 552 4.17 -60.43 26.36
C MET A 552 3.58 -59.59 27.50
N PHE A 553 4.29 -59.46 28.62
CA PHE A 553 5.29 -58.43 28.95
C PHE A 553 4.71 -57.03 29.17
N ASP A 554 4.56 -56.75 30.46
CA ASP A 554 4.89 -55.53 31.22
C ASP A 554 4.68 -54.12 30.66
N GLU A 555 4.12 -53.36 31.58
CA GLU A 555 3.72 -51.98 31.60
C GLU A 555 4.92 -51.03 31.80
N ALA A 556 4.93 -49.95 30.98
CA ALA A 556 5.61 -48.65 31.14
C ALA A 556 7.15 -48.58 30.95
N PRO A 557 7.76 -47.40 30.67
CA PRO A 557 7.21 -46.03 30.61
C PRO A 557 7.63 -45.19 29.37
N ALA A 558 7.10 -43.97 29.30
CA ALA A 558 7.41 -42.93 28.32
C ALA A 558 8.88 -42.44 28.33
N PRO A 559 9.40 -41.94 27.19
CA PRO A 559 10.49 -40.98 27.19
C PRO A 559 10.11 -39.62 26.56
N LYS A 560 10.75 -38.57 27.09
CA LYS A 560 10.72 -37.18 26.62
C LYS A 560 11.55 -36.98 25.34
N ALA A 561 11.06 -36.03 24.55
CA ALA A 561 11.64 -35.23 23.47
C ALA A 561 13.15 -35.32 23.15
N GLU A 562 13.45 -35.46 21.86
CA GLU A 562 14.58 -34.79 21.21
C GLU A 562 14.28 -34.55 19.72
N ALA A 563 14.81 -33.46 19.18
CA ALA A 563 14.49 -32.85 17.90
C ALA A 563 14.92 -33.67 16.67
N ALA A 564 14.18 -33.54 15.57
CA ALA A 564 14.61 -33.99 14.24
C ALA A 564 14.60 -32.84 13.22
N PRO A 565 15.53 -32.85 12.26
CA PRO A 565 15.88 -31.73 11.40
C PRO A 565 15.02 -31.61 10.14
N SER A 566 15.17 -30.46 9.48
CA SER A 566 14.75 -30.15 8.12
C SER A 566 15.08 -31.25 7.08
N GLY A 567 14.15 -31.57 6.20
CA GLY A 567 14.41 -32.34 4.98
C GLY A 567 13.16 -33.00 4.41
N GLY A 568 12.77 -32.60 3.20
CA GLY A 568 11.48 -32.95 2.59
C GLY A 568 11.27 -34.41 2.23
N SER A 569 10.00 -34.79 2.18
CA SER A 569 9.42 -35.90 1.40
C SER A 569 7.95 -35.53 1.19
N ASP A 570 7.60 -35.01 0.02
CA ASP A 570 7.12 -35.75 -1.15
C ASP A 570 5.79 -36.46 -0.84
N LEU A 571 4.71 -35.66 -0.94
CA LEU A 571 3.31 -36.02 -0.71
C LEU A 571 2.62 -36.48 -2.01
N SER A 572 3.36 -37.10 -2.93
CA SER A 572 2.84 -37.48 -4.25
C SER A 572 2.28 -38.92 -4.35
N ASP A 573 2.30 -39.71 -3.27
CA ASP A 573 2.08 -41.18 -3.35
C ASP A 573 0.84 -41.72 -2.61
N ILE A 574 -0.19 -40.91 -2.33
CA ILE A 574 -1.47 -41.43 -1.77
C ILE A 574 -2.66 -40.90 -2.56
N LEU A 575 -2.73 -41.19 -3.87
CA LEU A 575 -3.97 -41.21 -4.64
C LEU A 575 -3.81 -42.12 -5.87
N PHE A 576 -4.08 -43.42 -5.72
CA PHE A 576 -4.62 -44.29 -6.76
C PHE A 576 -5.56 -45.31 -6.14
#